data_AF-A0A498CIL8-F1
#
_entry.id   AF-A0A498CIL8-F1
#
_cell.length_a   1.000
_cell.length_b   1.000
_cell.length_c   1.000
_cell.angle_alpha   90.00
_cell.angle_beta   90.00
_cell.angle_gamma   90.00
#
_symmetry.space_group_name_H-M   'P 1'
#
loop_
_entity.id
_entity.type
_entity.pdbx_description
1 polymer ?
#
loop_
_entity_poly.entity_id
_entity_poly.type
_entity_poly.pdbx_seq_one_letter_code
_entity_poly.pdbx_strand_id
1 'polypeptide(L)'
;MRWYGKLLGFIAGALLCRPNPLFGAAFGLLLGHAFDADWFRLNRENPYRELGLTSEATDAEIDLAYRRLMSQYHPDKVVGAAPELRQQAERKSRQLNAAYDRIKTLRKR
;
A
#
# COMPACT_ATOMS: atom_id res chain seq x y z
N MET A 1 -17.66 -4.82 2.81
CA MET A 1 -18.15 -4.99 4.20
C MET A 1 -17.12 -5.77 5.01
N ARG A 2 -16.19 -5.08 5.69
CA ARG A 2 -15.23 -5.69 6.63
C ARG A 2 -15.73 -5.35 8.03
N TRP A 3 -16.50 -6.26 8.63
CA TRP A 3 -17.11 -6.11 9.96
C TRP A 3 -16.59 -7.16 10.96
N TYR A 4 -15.71 -8.04 10.48
CA TYR A 4 -15.15 -9.15 11.25
C TYR A 4 -14.20 -8.66 12.35
N GLY A 5 -13.48 -7.54 12.13
CA GLY A 5 -12.58 -6.97 13.14
C GLY A 5 -13.34 -6.46 14.36
N LYS A 6 -14.46 -5.76 14.14
CA LYS A 6 -15.34 -5.25 15.22
C LYS A 6 -15.95 -6.38 16.05
N LEU A 7 -16.49 -7.39 15.39
CA LEU A 7 -17.16 -8.51 16.07
C LEU A 7 -16.17 -9.39 16.84
N LEU A 8 -15.03 -9.72 16.22
CA LEU A 8 -13.97 -10.50 16.86
C LEU A 8 -13.35 -9.72 18.04
N GLY A 9 -13.09 -8.42 17.85
CA GLY A 9 -12.55 -7.54 18.89
C GLY A 9 -13.48 -7.41 20.10
N PHE A 10 -14.78 -7.25 19.87
CA PHE A 10 -15.79 -7.20 20.94
C PHE A 10 -15.84 -8.50 21.76
N ILE A 11 -15.90 -9.66 21.08
CA ILE A 11 -15.98 -10.97 21.75
C ILE A 11 -14.68 -11.30 22.49
N ALA A 12 -13.53 -11.09 21.84
CA ALA A 12 -12.22 -11.33 22.46
C ALA A 12 -11.97 -10.38 23.64
N GLY A 13 -12.32 -9.10 23.50
CA GLY A 13 -12.18 -8.11 24.56
C GLY A 13 -13.04 -8.43 25.78
N ALA A 14 -14.29 -8.85 25.57
CA ALA A 14 -15.19 -9.27 26.64
C ALA A 14 -14.68 -10.53 27.38
N LEU A 15 -14.11 -11.50 26.64
CA LEU A 15 -13.61 -12.76 27.20
C LEU A 15 -12.27 -12.60 27.96
N LEU A 16 -11.37 -11.75 27.47
CA LEU A 16 -10.04 -11.56 28.06
C LEU A 16 -10.08 -10.76 29.37
N CYS A 17 -10.98 -9.79 29.49
CA CYS A 17 -11.14 -8.98 30.70
C CYS A 17 -12.21 -9.56 31.64
N ARG A 18 -11.98 -10.77 32.17
CA ARG A 18 -12.90 -11.44 33.08
C ARG A 18 -13.31 -10.63 34.34
N PRO A 19 -12.47 -9.75 34.91
CA PRO A 19 -12.87 -8.88 36.03
C PRO A 19 -13.83 -7.74 35.66
N ASN A 20 -13.80 -7.25 34.42
CA ASN A 20 -14.62 -6.12 33.94
C ASN A 20 -14.96 -6.28 32.45
N PRO A 21 -15.94 -7.14 32.11
CA PRO A 21 -16.22 -7.54 30.73
C PRO A 21 -16.73 -6.40 29.84
N LEU A 22 -17.45 -5.42 30.41
CA LEU A 22 -17.94 -4.25 29.68
C LEU A 22 -16.80 -3.34 29.19
N PHE A 23 -15.76 -3.17 30.01
CA PHE A 23 -14.59 -2.39 29.64
C PHE A 23 -13.79 -3.08 28.54
N GLY A 24 -13.58 -4.39 28.67
CA GLY A 24 -12.92 -5.21 27.65
C GLY A 24 -13.68 -5.21 26.32
N ALA A 25 -15.01 -5.31 26.37
CA ALA A 25 -15.86 -5.25 25.18
C ALA A 25 -15.80 -3.89 24.47
N ALA A 26 -15.82 -2.79 25.23
CA ALA A 26 -15.69 -1.44 24.68
C ALA A 26 -14.31 -1.19 24.06
N PHE A 27 -13.24 -1.59 24.74
CA PHE A 27 -11.87 -1.48 24.23
C PHE A 27 -11.65 -2.37 23.01
N GLY A 28 -12.14 -3.61 23.05
CA GLY A 28 -12.08 -4.55 21.94
C GLY A 28 -12.87 -4.11 20.71
N LEU A 29 -14.02 -3.45 20.91
CA LEU A 29 -14.80 -2.86 19.81
C LEU A 29 -14.09 -1.64 19.19
N LEU A 30 -13.47 -0.78 20.01
CA LEU A 30 -12.65 0.34 19.51
C LEU A 30 -11.43 -0.16 18.73
N LEU A 31 -10.73 -1.17 19.23
CA LEU A 31 -9.56 -1.75 18.60
C LEU A 31 -9.93 -2.51 17.31
N GLY A 32 -11.02 -3.27 17.36
CA GLY A 32 -11.61 -3.93 16.19
C GLY A 32 -12.09 -2.93 15.12
N HIS A 33 -12.61 -1.78 15.55
CA HIS A 33 -12.95 -0.67 14.65
C HIS A 33 -11.70 -0.06 14.01
N ALA A 34 -10.60 0.12 14.76
CA ALA A 34 -9.34 0.62 14.20
C ALA A 34 -8.71 -0.36 13.19
N PHE A 35 -8.83 -1.68 13.45
CA PHE A 35 -8.39 -2.73 12.54
C PHE A 35 -9.24 -2.79 11.25
N ASP A 36 -10.57 -2.69 11.37
CA ASP A 36 -11.48 -2.62 10.21
C ASP A 36 -11.35 -1.28 9.45
N ALA A 37 -10.98 -0.19 10.15
CA ALA A 37 -10.73 1.13 9.57
C ALA A 37 -9.36 1.24 8.87
N ASP A 38 -8.62 0.14 8.72
CA ASP A 38 -7.37 0.10 7.96
C ASP A 38 -6.32 1.07 8.54
N TRP A 39 -6.26 1.26 9.87
CA TRP A 39 -5.31 2.17 10.55
C TRP A 39 -3.83 1.95 10.14
N PHE A 40 -3.49 0.76 9.65
CA PHE A 40 -2.17 0.41 9.10
C PHE A 40 -1.96 0.79 7.61
N ARG A 41 -2.93 1.44 6.95
CA ARG A 41 -2.80 1.87 5.54
C ARG A 41 -1.79 2.98 5.30
N LEU A 42 -1.25 3.60 6.34
CA LEU A 42 -0.22 4.64 6.23
C LEU A 42 1.01 4.24 5.43
N ASN A 43 1.21 2.94 5.14
CA ASN A 43 2.38 2.44 4.41
C ASN A 43 2.09 1.86 3.01
N ARG A 44 0.85 1.91 2.51
CA ARG A 44 0.49 1.31 1.20
C ARG A 44 0.48 2.28 0.02
N GLU A 45 0.37 3.58 0.28
CA GLU A 45 0.32 4.62 -0.77
C GLU A 45 1.58 5.49 -0.79
N ASN A 46 2.74 4.93 -0.45
CA ASN A 46 3.99 5.66 -0.59
C ASN A 46 4.51 5.46 -2.03
N PRO A 47 4.37 6.45 -2.94
CA PRO A 47 4.76 6.29 -4.34
C PRO A 47 6.28 6.10 -4.51
N TYR A 48 7.09 6.56 -3.54
CA TYR A 48 8.54 6.35 -3.56
C TYR A 48 8.88 4.86 -3.47
N ARG A 49 8.09 4.06 -2.73
CA ARG A 49 8.33 2.62 -2.59
C ARG A 49 8.13 1.84 -3.89
N GLU A 50 7.25 2.29 -4.77
CA GLU A 50 7.06 1.69 -6.10
C GLU A 50 8.31 1.85 -6.99
N LEU A 51 9.10 2.91 -6.75
CA LEU A 51 10.40 3.13 -7.37
C LEU A 51 11.57 2.53 -6.57
N GLY A 52 11.30 1.90 -5.42
CA GLY A 52 12.33 1.38 -4.51
C GLY A 52 13.09 2.48 -3.74
N LEU A 53 12.47 3.65 -3.57
CA LEU A 53 13.05 4.83 -2.94
C LEU A 53 12.35 5.18 -1.63
N THR A 54 13.00 6.03 -0.83
CA THR A 54 12.41 6.70 0.33
C THR A 54 11.89 8.08 -0.07
N SER A 55 11.08 8.71 0.79
CA SER A 55 10.60 10.09 0.58
C SER A 55 11.71 11.14 0.58
N GLU A 56 12.89 10.78 1.10
CA GLU A 56 14.08 11.62 1.17
C GLU A 56 14.91 11.63 -0.12
N ALA A 57 14.61 10.75 -1.08
CA ALA A 57 15.35 10.65 -2.34
C ALA A 57 15.34 11.98 -3.12
N THR A 58 16.45 12.36 -3.72
CA THR A 58 16.54 13.57 -4.55
C THR A 58 15.78 13.43 -5.88
N ASP A 59 15.47 14.54 -6.54
CA ASP A 59 14.81 14.50 -7.87
C ASP A 59 15.64 13.71 -8.89
N ALA A 60 16.97 13.82 -8.83
CA ALA A 60 17.88 13.09 -9.68
C ALA A 60 17.81 11.58 -9.44
N GLU A 61 17.73 11.13 -8.18
CA GLU A 61 17.58 9.71 -7.83
C GLU A 61 16.24 9.15 -8.30
N ILE A 62 15.18 9.95 -8.22
CA ILE A 62 13.84 9.57 -8.66
C ILE A 62 13.79 9.39 -10.18
N ASP A 63 14.31 10.36 -10.93
CA ASP A 63 14.40 10.29 -12.38
C ASP A 63 15.26 9.10 -12.84
N LEU A 64 16.38 8.86 -12.15
CA LEU A 64 17.27 7.75 -12.44
C LEU A 64 16.59 6.39 -12.18
N ALA A 65 15.94 6.24 -11.02
CA ALA A 65 15.21 5.01 -10.68
C ALA A 65 14.07 4.74 -11.66
N TYR A 66 13.29 5.77 -11.99
CA TYR A 66 12.20 5.67 -12.97
C TYR A 66 12.71 5.20 -14.34
N ARG A 67 13.76 5.84 -14.88
CA ARG A 67 14.35 5.44 -16.17
C ARG A 67 14.89 4.01 -16.15
N ARG A 68 15.54 3.60 -15.05
CA ARG A 68 16.06 2.23 -14.87
C ARG A 68 14.95 1.19 -14.81
N LEU A 69 13.84 1.48 -14.13
CA LEU A 69 12.72 0.54 -14.01
C LEU A 69 11.91 0.48 -15.31
N MET A 70 11.68 1.62 -15.96
CA MET A 70 11.01 1.65 -17.27
C MET A 70 11.83 0.94 -18.34
N SER A 71 13.16 1.03 -18.32
CA SER A 71 13.98 0.27 -19.27
C SER A 71 13.91 -1.25 -19.06
N GLN A 72 13.50 -1.72 -17.88
CA GLN A 72 13.31 -3.15 -17.59
C GLN A 72 11.90 -3.62 -17.97
N TYR A 73 10.88 -2.82 -17.67
CA TYR A 73 9.46 -3.21 -17.80
C TYR A 73 8.73 -2.55 -18.97
N HIS A 74 9.45 -1.90 -19.91
CA HIS A 74 8.79 -1.25 -21.04
C HIS A 74 8.00 -2.27 -21.87
N PRO A 75 6.71 -2.01 -22.19
CA PRO A 75 5.89 -2.95 -22.96
C PRO A 75 6.51 -3.27 -24.33
N ASP A 76 7.16 -2.28 -24.97
CA ASP A 76 7.85 -2.46 -26.26
C ASP A 76 8.97 -3.51 -26.23
N LYS A 77 9.60 -3.73 -25.07
CA LYS A 77 10.68 -4.71 -24.93
C LYS A 77 10.18 -6.15 -24.82
N VAL A 78 8.89 -6.34 -24.53
CA VAL A 78 8.28 -7.65 -24.32
C VAL A 78 7.23 -7.99 -25.37
N VAL A 79 7.14 -7.25 -26.48
CA VAL A 79 6.12 -7.44 -27.53
C VAL A 79 6.11 -8.88 -28.08
N GLY A 80 7.29 -9.50 -28.24
CA GLY A 80 7.44 -10.89 -28.68
C GLY A 80 7.46 -11.94 -27.56
N ALA A 81 7.30 -11.53 -26.30
CA ALA A 81 7.31 -12.43 -25.15
C ALA A 81 5.94 -13.10 -24.93
N ALA A 82 5.91 -14.10 -24.05
CA ALA A 82 4.68 -14.77 -23.63
C ALA A 82 3.62 -13.76 -23.11
N PRO A 83 2.31 -14.04 -23.32
CA PRO A 83 1.24 -13.12 -22.97
C PRO A 83 1.22 -12.72 -21.49
N GLU A 84 1.62 -13.64 -20.59
CA GLU A 84 1.73 -13.36 -19.15
C GLU A 84 2.81 -12.31 -18.84
N LEU A 85 3.98 -12.42 -19.48
CA LEU A 85 5.09 -11.47 -19.31
C LEU A 85 4.71 -10.08 -19.85
N ARG A 86 3.97 -10.04 -20.96
CA ARG A 86 3.42 -8.80 -21.51
C ARG A 86 2.48 -8.12 -20.53
N GLN A 87 1.54 -8.87 -19.96
CA GLN A 87 0.62 -8.34 -18.95
C GLN A 87 1.36 -7.88 -17.70
N GLN A 88 2.38 -8.60 -17.27
CA GLN A 88 3.19 -8.21 -16.10
C GLN A 88 3.94 -6.90 -16.36
N ALA A 89 4.60 -6.76 -17.52
CA ALA A 89 5.30 -5.55 -17.91
C ALA A 89 4.35 -4.35 -18.05
N GLU A 90 3.17 -4.54 -18.65
CA GLU A 90 2.14 -3.49 -18.76
C GLU A 90 1.65 -3.04 -17.38
N ARG A 91 1.36 -3.98 -16.48
CA ARG A 91 0.93 -3.66 -15.10
C ARG A 91 2.04 -2.90 -14.37
N LYS A 92 3.29 -3.34 -14.49
CA LYS A 92 4.43 -2.72 -13.81
C LYS A 92 4.74 -1.33 -14.36
N SER A 93 4.83 -1.17 -15.67
CA SER A 93 5.01 0.15 -16.30
C SER A 93 3.91 1.13 -15.90
N ARG A 94 2.64 0.70 -15.87
CA ARG A 94 1.53 1.55 -15.41
C ARG A 94 1.68 1.97 -13.94
N GLN A 95 2.09 1.05 -13.07
CA GLN A 95 2.37 1.35 -11.65
C GLN A 95 3.52 2.38 -11.50
N LEU A 96 4.61 2.19 -12.25
CA LEU A 96 5.77 3.09 -12.23
C LEU A 96 5.42 4.50 -12.71
N ASN A 97 4.64 4.62 -13.80
CA ASN A 97 4.18 5.92 -14.31
C ASN A 97 3.31 6.64 -13.27
N ALA A 98 2.32 5.94 -12.70
CA ALA A 98 1.44 6.52 -11.69
C ALA A 98 2.19 6.98 -10.44
N ALA A 99 3.18 6.20 -9.99
CA ALA A 99 4.04 6.56 -8.86
C ALA A 99 4.89 7.80 -9.16
N TYR A 100 5.55 7.83 -10.31
CA TYR A 100 6.39 8.95 -10.74
C TYR A 100 5.58 10.24 -10.87
N ASP A 101 4.41 10.18 -11.51
CA ASP A 101 3.51 11.33 -11.65
C ASP A 101 3.05 11.86 -10.28
N ARG A 102 2.67 10.96 -9.37
CA ARG A 102 2.25 11.35 -8.01
C ARG A 102 3.38 12.02 -7.24
N ILE A 103 4.61 11.52 -7.33
CA ILE A 103 5.78 12.17 -6.73
C ILE A 103 5.99 13.57 -7.30
N LYS A 104 5.91 13.73 -8.63
CA LYS A 104 6.08 15.03 -9.28
C LYS A 104 4.98 16.01 -8.87
N THR A 105 3.74 15.56 -8.71
CA THR A 105 2.66 16.40 -8.17
C THR A 105 2.92 16.80 -6.73
N LEU A 106 3.41 15.89 -5.88
CA LEU A 106 3.72 16.18 -4.48
C LEU A 106 4.86 17.21 -4.33
N ARG A 107 5.84 17.21 -5.22
CA ARG A 107 7.00 18.13 -5.20
C ARG A 107 6.78 19.48 -5.87
N LYS A 108 5.76 19.59 -6.73
CA LYS A 108 5.39 20.86 -7.38
C LYS A 108 4.53 21.77 -6.51
N ARG A 109 4.02 21.29 -5.38
CA ARG A 109 3.34 22.10 -4.35
C ARG A 109 4.35 22.64 -3.36
#